data_AF-A0A7Y4SCC6-F1
#
_entry.id   AF-A0A7Y4SCC6-F1
#
_cell.length_a   1.000
_cell.length_b   1.000
_cell.length_c   1.000
_cell.angle_alpha   90.00
_cell.angle_beta   90.00
_cell.angle_gamma   90.00
#
_symmetry.space_group_name_H-M   'P 1'
#
loop_
_entity.id
_entity.type
_entity.pdbx_description
1 polymer ?
#
loop_
_entity_poly.entity_id
_entity_poly.type
_entity_poly.pdbx_seq_one_letter_code
_entity_poly.pdbx_strand_id
1 'polypeptide(L)'
;MAQRSNQKLKTVRAAAMCSLLILVALPVWAGERQEAMAEQERAARIQELQRERAKVERELRQLRSQPEGTTQSTVPRSEFSDQPTRNMKESLESLPGVSAQQGSTGRDIHLSIRGSK
;
A
#
# COMPACT_ATOMS: atom_id res chain seq x y z
N MET A 1 -37.67 68.58 -10.53
CA MET A 1 -36.46 68.20 -9.74
C MET A 1 -36.54 66.82 -9.04
N ALA A 2 -37.67 66.11 -9.03
CA ALA A 2 -37.84 64.85 -8.27
C ALA A 2 -37.28 63.55 -8.93
N GLN A 3 -36.99 63.57 -10.23
CA GLN A 3 -36.57 62.37 -10.98
C GLN A 3 -35.08 62.03 -10.77
N ARG A 4 -34.24 63.05 -10.49
CA ARG A 4 -32.79 62.91 -10.32
C ARG A 4 -32.40 62.34 -8.95
N SER A 5 -33.23 62.52 -7.90
CA SER A 5 -32.97 61.96 -6.56
C SER A 5 -33.28 60.46 -6.48
N ASN A 6 -34.36 60.02 -7.12
CA ASN A 6 -34.73 58.60 -7.20
C ASN A 6 -33.70 57.77 -7.97
N GLN A 7 -33.09 58.35 -9.01
CA GLN A 7 -32.05 57.66 -9.79
C GLN A 7 -30.77 57.44 -8.96
N LYS A 8 -30.36 58.45 -8.17
CA LYS A 8 -29.24 58.33 -7.23
C LYS A 8 -29.51 57.29 -6.13
N LEU A 9 -30.74 57.21 -5.63
CA LEU A 9 -31.12 56.21 -4.63
C LEU A 9 -31.08 54.78 -5.19
N LYS A 10 -31.52 54.60 -6.44
CA LYS A 10 -31.45 53.30 -7.14
C LYS A 10 -30.01 52.84 -7.36
N THR A 11 -29.11 53.74 -7.76
CA THR A 11 -27.69 53.40 -7.96
C THR A 11 -27.00 53.05 -6.63
N VAL A 12 -27.32 53.76 -5.54
CA VAL A 12 -26.75 53.44 -4.22
C VAL A 12 -27.24 52.08 -3.71
N ARG A 13 -28.53 51.76 -3.89
CA ARG A 13 -29.09 50.46 -3.52
C ARG A 13 -28.49 49.31 -4.35
N ALA A 14 -28.31 49.52 -5.65
CA ALA A 14 -27.68 48.54 -6.53
C ALA A 14 -26.22 48.28 -6.12
N ALA A 15 -25.45 49.33 -5.83
CA ALA A 15 -24.08 49.20 -5.37
C ALA A 15 -23.97 48.46 -4.03
N ALA A 16 -24.85 48.77 -3.07
CA ALA A 16 -24.91 48.09 -1.77
C ALA A 16 -25.27 46.59 -1.91
N MET A 17 -26.19 46.25 -2.80
CA MET A 17 -26.55 44.86 -3.09
C MET A 17 -25.39 44.09 -3.74
N CYS A 18 -24.69 44.70 -4.69
CA CYS A 18 -23.52 44.08 -5.32
C CYS A 18 -22.37 43.87 -4.32
N SER A 19 -22.10 44.84 -3.44
CA SER A 19 -21.06 44.68 -2.41
C SER A 19 -21.38 43.57 -1.42
N LEU A 20 -22.66 43.39 -1.07
CA LEU A 20 -23.09 42.32 -0.18
C LEU A 20 -22.96 40.95 -0.85
N LEU A 21 -23.30 40.85 -2.14
CA LEU A 21 -23.16 39.64 -2.95
C LEU A 21 -21.69 39.19 -3.07
N ILE A 22 -20.78 40.16 -3.29
CA ILE A 22 -19.34 39.89 -3.38
C ILE A 22 -18.78 39.39 -2.05
N LEU A 23 -19.21 39.99 -0.92
CA LEU A 23 -18.79 39.58 0.42
C LEU A 23 -19.19 38.14 0.78
N VAL A 24 -20.32 37.66 0.26
CA VAL A 24 -20.82 36.30 0.54
C VAL A 24 -20.27 35.26 -0.45
N ALA A 25 -20.09 35.63 -1.72
CA ALA A 25 -19.65 34.67 -2.75
C ALA A 25 -18.14 34.37 -2.73
N LEU A 26 -17.30 35.33 -2.35
CA LEU A 26 -15.84 35.14 -2.29
C LEU A 26 -15.38 34.03 -1.32
N PRO A 27 -15.88 33.93 -0.07
CA PRO A 27 -15.45 32.88 0.84
C PRO A 27 -15.90 31.48 0.40
N VAL A 28 -17.07 31.35 -0.26
CA VAL A 28 -17.58 30.05 -0.75
C VAL A 28 -16.69 29.49 -1.86
N TRP A 29 -16.29 30.35 -2.81
CA TRP A 29 -15.44 29.96 -3.93
C TRP A 29 -13.98 29.71 -3.52
N ALA A 30 -13.50 30.41 -2.48
CA ALA A 30 -12.18 30.17 -1.92
C ALA A 30 -12.12 28.82 -1.17
N GLY A 31 -13.19 28.46 -0.44
CA GLY A 31 -13.32 27.17 0.23
C GLY A 31 -13.35 25.99 -0.75
N GLU A 32 -14.17 26.06 -1.80
CA GLU A 32 -14.24 25.01 -2.84
C GLU A 32 -12.89 24.75 -3.51
N ARG A 33 -12.09 25.78 -3.75
CA ARG A 33 -10.73 25.62 -4.29
C ARG A 33 -9.77 24.95 -3.31
N GLN A 34 -9.88 25.24 -2.02
CA GLN A 34 -9.05 24.60 -1.01
C GLN A 34 -9.38 23.11 -0.86
N GLU A 35 -10.66 22.76 -0.87
CA GLU A 35 -11.11 21.37 -0.84
C GLU A 35 -10.68 20.60 -2.09
N ALA A 36 -10.83 21.19 -3.28
CA ALA A 36 -10.38 20.58 -4.53
C ALA A 36 -8.86 20.33 -4.54
N MET A 37 -8.06 21.24 -4.00
CA MET A 37 -6.61 21.05 -3.87
C MET A 37 -6.25 19.94 -2.88
N ALA A 38 -6.95 19.85 -1.75
CA ALA A 38 -6.76 18.78 -0.77
C ALA A 38 -7.18 17.40 -1.31
N GLU A 39 -8.27 17.33 -2.08
CA GLU A 39 -8.67 16.11 -2.79
C GLU A 39 -7.66 15.70 -3.85
N GLN A 40 -7.09 16.66 -4.59
CA GLN A 40 -6.06 16.40 -5.58
C GLN A 40 -4.78 15.83 -4.94
N GLU A 41 -4.36 16.35 -3.78
CA GLU A 41 -3.22 15.82 -3.03
C GLU A 41 -3.49 14.39 -2.54
N ARG A 42 -4.69 14.12 -2.00
CA ARG A 42 -5.10 12.77 -1.60
C ARG A 42 -5.10 11.81 -2.79
N ALA A 43 -5.63 12.24 -3.93
CA ALA A 43 -5.66 11.45 -5.15
C ALA A 43 -4.24 11.13 -5.66
N ALA A 44 -3.33 12.11 -5.63
CA ALA A 44 -1.93 11.93 -5.98
C ALA A 44 -1.24 10.93 -5.05
N ARG A 45 -1.49 11.03 -3.74
CA ARG A 45 -0.93 10.09 -2.75
C ARG A 45 -1.48 8.68 -2.92
N ILE A 46 -2.77 8.51 -3.22
CA ILE A 46 -3.37 7.21 -3.51
C ILE A 46 -2.73 6.61 -4.77
N GLN A 47 -2.53 7.42 -5.81
CA GLN A 47 -1.90 6.96 -7.05
C GLN A 47 -0.45 6.51 -6.82
N GLU A 48 0.31 7.25 -6.01
CA GLU A 48 1.67 6.88 -5.61
C GLU A 48 1.68 5.53 -4.88
N LEU A 49 0.82 5.36 -3.87
CA LEU A 49 0.70 4.10 -3.13
C LEU A 49 0.29 2.93 -4.02
N GLN A 50 -0.59 3.15 -4.99
CA GLN A 50 -0.95 2.14 -5.99
C GLN A 50 0.25 1.74 -6.86
N ARG A 51 1.09 2.71 -7.24
CA ARG A 51 2.32 2.45 -8.01
C ARG A 51 3.32 1.63 -7.21
N GLU A 52 3.50 1.95 -5.93
CA GLU A 52 4.36 1.18 -5.02
C GLU A 52 3.84 -0.25 -4.85
N ARG A 53 2.53 -0.42 -4.60
CA ARG A 53 1.89 -1.74 -4.54
C ARG A 53 2.13 -2.55 -5.82
N ALA A 54 1.91 -1.95 -6.98
CA ALA A 54 2.13 -2.61 -8.27
C ALA A 54 3.61 -2.96 -8.53
N LYS A 55 4.56 -2.23 -7.92
CA LYS A 55 5.98 -2.57 -7.97
C LYS A 55 6.26 -3.80 -7.11
N VAL A 56 5.80 -3.79 -5.86
CA VAL A 56 5.97 -4.92 -4.92
C VAL A 56 5.32 -6.20 -5.46
N GLU A 57 4.12 -6.11 -6.04
CA GLU A 57 3.45 -7.26 -6.64
C GLU A 57 4.22 -7.85 -7.83
N ARG A 58 4.86 -7.01 -8.64
CA ARG A 58 5.72 -7.45 -9.74
C ARG A 58 6.97 -8.16 -9.23
N GLU A 59 7.65 -7.59 -8.24
CA GLU A 59 8.81 -8.22 -7.60
C GLU A 59 8.43 -9.56 -6.97
N LEU A 60 7.29 -9.62 -6.28
CA LEU A 60 6.79 -10.86 -5.69
C LEU A 60 6.42 -11.91 -6.74
N ARG A 61 5.89 -11.50 -7.90
CA ARG A 61 5.63 -12.41 -9.03
C ARG A 61 6.94 -12.95 -9.62
N GLN A 62 7.98 -12.12 -9.75
CA GLN A 62 9.30 -12.57 -10.23
C GLN A 62 9.96 -13.53 -9.24
N LEU A 63 9.84 -13.28 -7.93
CA LEU A 63 10.31 -14.21 -6.91
C LEU A 63 9.52 -15.53 -6.91
N ARG A 64 8.23 -15.48 -7.24
CA ARG A 64 7.36 -16.67 -7.32
C ARG A 64 7.46 -17.44 -8.63
N SER A 65 7.90 -16.83 -9.73
CA SER A 65 8.09 -17.54 -11.00
C SER A 65 9.25 -18.52 -10.84
N GLN A 66 8.93 -19.73 -10.38
CA GLN A 66 9.89 -20.83 -10.31
C GLN A 66 10.27 -21.24 -11.75
N PRO A 67 11.55 -21.53 -12.00
CA PRO A 67 11.96 -22.11 -13.27
C PRO A 67 11.24 -23.45 -13.46
N GLU A 68 10.68 -23.67 -14.65
CA GLU A 68 10.00 -24.92 -14.98
C GLU A 68 10.92 -26.13 -14.71
N GLY A 69 10.35 -27.18 -14.12
CA GLY A 69 11.08 -28.40 -13.78
C GLY A 69 11.71 -28.45 -12.38
N THR A 70 11.57 -27.39 -11.55
CA THR A 70 12.01 -27.43 -10.14
C THR A 70 10.87 -27.87 -9.22
N THR A 71 11.13 -28.84 -8.34
CA THR A 71 10.19 -29.22 -7.27
C THR A 71 10.61 -28.54 -5.98
N GLN A 72 9.77 -27.63 -5.47
CA GLN A 72 9.95 -27.05 -4.14
C GLN A 72 9.10 -27.79 -3.12
N SER A 73 9.69 -28.13 -1.98
CA SER A 73 8.96 -28.56 -0.78
C SER A 73 9.15 -27.53 0.32
N THR A 74 8.09 -27.20 1.04
CA THR A 74 8.13 -26.25 2.15
C THR A 74 7.17 -26.72 3.23
N VAL A 75 7.63 -26.66 4.47
CA VAL A 75 6.83 -26.99 5.66
C VAL A 75 6.54 -25.69 6.41
N PRO A 76 5.26 -25.35 6.64
CA PRO A 76 4.89 -24.14 7.36
C PRO A 76 5.31 -24.21 8.82
N ARG A 77 5.68 -23.05 9.39
CA ARG A 77 6.14 -22.95 10.78
C ARG A 77 5.14 -23.49 11.80
N SER A 78 3.85 -23.46 11.49
CA SER A 78 2.78 -23.98 12.35
C SER A 78 2.92 -25.48 12.64
N GLU A 79 3.54 -26.26 11.75
CA GLU A 79 3.76 -27.70 11.98
C GLU A 79 4.73 -27.98 13.13
N PHE A 80 5.58 -27.02 13.49
CA PHE A 80 6.52 -27.14 14.61
C PHE A 80 6.04 -26.43 15.88
N SER A 81 4.76 -26.04 15.94
CA SER A 81 4.20 -25.34 17.11
C SER A 81 4.22 -26.23 18.35
N ASP A 82 3.80 -27.49 18.20
CA ASP A 82 3.70 -28.45 19.32
C ASP A 82 5.06 -29.12 19.62
N GLN A 83 5.94 -29.20 18.61
CA GLN A 83 7.28 -29.72 18.75
C GLN A 83 8.30 -28.75 18.12
N PRO A 84 8.76 -27.75 18.89
CA PRO A 84 9.81 -26.84 18.43
C PRO A 84 11.10 -27.60 18.12
N THR A 85 11.64 -27.39 16.93
CA THR A 85 12.89 -28.03 16.50
C THR A 85 14.08 -27.39 17.22
N ARG A 86 14.96 -28.22 17.80
CA ARG A 86 16.15 -27.81 18.54
C ARG A 86 17.42 -27.85 17.71
N ASN A 87 17.42 -28.64 16.65
CA ASN A 87 18.54 -28.77 15.72
C ASN A 87 18.05 -28.83 14.27
N MET A 88 18.98 -28.65 13.34
CA MET A 88 18.66 -28.60 11.91
C MET A 88 18.21 -29.96 11.36
N LYS A 89 18.61 -31.08 11.97
CA LYS A 89 18.11 -32.42 11.58
C LYS A 89 16.60 -32.51 11.82
N GLU A 90 16.13 -32.16 13.01
CA GLU A 90 14.70 -32.14 13.37
C GLU A 90 13.87 -31.25 12.43
N SER A 91 14.41 -30.10 12.02
CA SER A 91 13.74 -29.22 11.05
C SER A 91 13.54 -29.87 9.68
N LEU A 92 14.46 -30.75 9.27
CA LEU A 92 14.46 -31.37 7.95
C LEU A 92 13.68 -32.69 7.90
N GLU A 93 13.37 -33.30 9.05
CA GLU A 93 12.60 -34.57 9.13
C GLU A 93 11.18 -34.45 8.59
N SER A 94 10.61 -33.25 8.57
CA SER A 94 9.29 -32.95 7.99
C SER A 94 9.30 -32.83 6.47
N LEU A 95 10.47 -32.68 5.84
CA LEU A 95 10.57 -32.44 4.40
C LEU A 95 10.57 -33.76 3.61
N PRO A 96 9.59 -33.98 2.70
CA PRO A 96 9.53 -35.19 1.91
C PRO A 96 10.75 -35.33 0.99
N GLY A 97 11.35 -36.52 1.00
CA GLY A 97 12.51 -36.85 0.16
C GLY A 97 13.82 -36.25 0.63
N VAL A 98 13.87 -35.64 1.82
CA VAL A 98 15.09 -35.17 2.47
C VAL A 98 15.37 -36.04 3.70
N SER A 99 16.62 -36.46 3.87
CA SER A 99 17.10 -37.17 5.06
C SER A 99 18.34 -36.49 5.59
N ALA A 100 18.39 -36.22 6.89
CA ALA A 100 19.55 -35.63 7.56
C ALA A 100 20.13 -36.58 8.61
N GLN A 101 21.45 -36.74 8.62
CA GLN A 101 22.18 -37.52 9.62
C GLN A 101 23.25 -36.64 10.25
N GLN A 102 23.37 -36.69 11.58
CA GLN A 102 24.43 -35.97 12.29
C GLN A 102 25.75 -36.71 12.10
N GLY A 103 26.79 -35.98 11.70
CA GLY A 103 28.14 -36.49 11.49
C GLY A 103 28.88 -36.77 12.81
N SER A 104 30.03 -37.43 12.70
CA SER A 104 30.80 -37.92 13.87
C SER A 104 31.23 -36.80 14.82
N THR A 105 31.47 -35.60 14.29
CA THR A 105 31.95 -34.43 15.04
C THR A 105 30.84 -33.62 15.71
N GLY A 106 29.56 -34.03 15.58
CA GLY A 106 28.39 -33.36 16.17
C GLY A 106 28.02 -32.01 15.55
N ARG A 107 28.96 -31.36 14.85
CA ARG A 107 28.77 -30.11 14.10
C ARG A 107 28.42 -30.32 12.63
N ASP A 108 28.80 -31.48 12.08
CA ASP A 108 28.58 -31.79 10.67
C ASP A 108 27.22 -32.45 10.47
N ILE A 109 26.58 -32.18 9.34
CA ILE A 109 25.29 -32.77 8.96
C ILE A 109 25.41 -33.30 7.54
N HIS A 110 25.15 -34.59 7.37
CA HIS A 110 25.01 -35.22 6.06
C HIS A 110 23.56 -35.09 5.62
N LEU A 111 23.34 -34.37 4.53
CA LEU A 111 22.05 -34.22 3.87
C LEU A 111 21.98 -35.15 2.67
N SER A 112 20.86 -35.85 2.53
CA SER A 112 20.54 -36.56 1.30
C SER A 112 19.18 -36.11 0.77
N ILE A 113 19.14 -35.77 -0.51
CA ILE A 113 17.92 -35.32 -1.20
C ILE A 113 17.66 -36.32 -2.32
N ARG A 114 16.54 -37.05 -2.23
CA ARG A 114 16.15 -38.11 -3.17
C ARG A 114 17.28 -39.14 -3.41
N GLY A 115 18.06 -39.45 -2.38
CA GLY A 115 19.13 -40.45 -2.42
C GLY A 115 20.49 -39.94 -2.91
N SER A 116 20.60 -38.68 -3.34
CA SER A 116 21.89 -38.03 -3.59
C SER A 116 22.53 -37.65 -2.27
N LYS A 117 23.79 -38.04 -2.06
CA LYS A 117 24.60 -37.74 -0.86
C LYS A 117 25.65 -36.69 -1.14
#